data_AF-A0AAV8CMW0-F1
#
_entry.id   AF-A0AAV8CMW0-F1
#
_cell.length_a   1.000
_cell.length_b   1.000
_cell.length_c   1.000
_cell.angle_alpha   90.00
_cell.angle_beta   90.00
_cell.angle_gamma   90.00
#
_symmetry.space_group_name_H-M   'P 1'
#
loop_
_entity.id
_entity.type
_entity.pdbx_description
1 polymer ?
#
loop_
_entity_poly.entity_id
_entity_poly.type
_entity_poly.pdbx_seq_one_letter_code
_entity_poly.pdbx_strand_id
1 'polypeptide(L)'
;MSIATGLQDIKKQASFFLKEKIQTARLALTDVTPVQLLTEESTNGNSSAPDVRLISRAAFEIDDYCRIVPILHRRLAKFEKKQWREPYNSLVLLEHLLTHGHERIADEFQNIKGTAQEMCKFQFIDEKGFKSGIVMKKKSEKVLKLLEKGPLFREERERARKISRGIQGFGSFSQNSISNNAIANEKASNFIGRSISLYEDHGYNEKDDEKENSKLSLDDKLNLTSENIESEPFIVPGAGEELKKGLVKKGRGG
;
A
#
# COMPACT_ATOMS: atom_id res chain seq x y z
N MET A 1 32.40 -16.23 10.71
CA MET A 1 31.35 -15.31 10.20
C MET A 1 31.01 -14.12 11.14
N SER A 2 31.64 -13.95 12.32
CA SER A 2 31.18 -12.96 13.33
C SER A 2 31.76 -11.53 13.22
N ILE A 3 32.86 -11.32 12.48
CA ILE A 3 33.56 -10.01 12.41
C ILE A 3 32.96 -9.06 11.37
N ALA A 4 32.26 -9.60 10.36
CA ALA A 4 31.68 -8.81 9.28
C ALA A 4 30.41 -8.04 9.71
N THR A 5 29.72 -8.48 10.76
CA THR A 5 28.54 -7.82 11.32
C THR A 5 28.93 -6.59 12.15
N GLY A 6 29.96 -6.70 12.99
CA GLY A 6 30.42 -5.59 13.85
C GLY A 6 30.82 -4.33 13.08
N LEU A 7 31.54 -4.47 11.95
CA LEU A 7 31.89 -3.30 11.12
C LEU A 7 30.66 -2.65 10.48
N GLN A 8 29.69 -3.45 10.03
CA GLN A 8 28.46 -2.91 9.42
C GLN A 8 27.62 -2.16 10.45
N ASP A 9 27.57 -2.64 11.68
CA ASP A 9 26.81 -2.00 12.74
C ASP A 9 27.47 -0.69 13.22
N ILE A 10 28.81 -0.65 13.29
CA ILE A 10 29.55 0.61 13.53
C ILE A 10 29.28 1.62 12.42
N LYS A 11 29.30 1.19 11.14
CA LYS A 11 28.99 2.09 10.01
C LYS A 11 27.57 2.63 10.08
N LYS A 12 26.58 1.79 10.39
CA LYS A 12 25.19 2.21 10.58
C LYS A 12 25.09 3.21 11.73
N GLN A 13 25.67 2.89 12.88
CA GLN A 13 25.65 3.75 14.06
C GLN A 13 26.27 5.13 13.78
N ALA A 14 27.45 5.15 13.15
CA ALA A 14 28.12 6.38 12.77
C ALA A 14 27.30 7.19 11.74
N SER A 15 26.70 6.52 10.76
CA SER A 15 25.84 7.20 9.76
C SER A 15 24.58 7.79 10.38
N PHE A 16 23.96 7.09 11.34
CA PHE A 16 22.80 7.58 12.06
C PHE A 16 23.15 8.80 12.90
N PHE A 17 24.24 8.74 13.66
CA PHE A 17 24.72 9.87 14.47
C PHE A 17 25.05 11.10 13.61
N LEU A 18 25.78 10.91 12.50
CA LEU A 18 26.11 12.04 11.62
C LEU A 18 24.85 12.66 11.01
N LYS A 19 23.92 11.81 10.56
CA LYS A 19 22.63 12.25 10.03
C LYS A 19 21.87 13.07 11.08
N GLU A 20 21.78 12.59 12.32
CA GLU A 20 21.14 13.28 13.43
C GLU A 20 21.77 14.66 13.67
N LYS A 21 23.11 14.75 13.73
CA LYS A 21 23.80 16.04 13.92
C LYS A 21 23.55 17.02 12.77
N ILE A 22 23.51 16.54 11.53
CA ILE A 22 23.16 17.37 10.37
C ILE A 22 21.72 17.88 10.49
N GLN A 23 20.79 17.03 10.93
CA GLN A 23 19.40 17.44 11.15
C GLN A 23 19.28 18.48 12.27
N THR A 24 19.93 18.27 13.42
CA THR A 24 19.98 19.26 14.50
C THR A 24 20.53 20.60 14.01
N ALA A 25 21.63 20.57 13.25
CA ALA A 25 22.21 21.79 12.71
C ALA A 25 21.27 22.49 11.71
N ARG A 26 20.62 21.76 10.81
CA ARG A 26 19.62 22.34 9.88
C ARG A 26 18.47 22.99 10.66
N LEU A 27 17.94 22.34 11.70
CA LEU A 27 16.88 22.91 12.53
C LEU A 27 17.32 24.17 13.29
N ALA A 28 18.58 24.24 13.73
CA ALA A 28 19.09 25.38 14.48
C ALA A 28 19.52 26.56 13.60
N LEU A 29 19.98 26.29 12.37
CA LEU A 29 20.63 27.28 11.50
C LEU A 29 19.76 27.73 10.31
N THR A 30 18.65 27.04 10.04
CA THR A 30 17.75 27.36 8.91
C THR A 30 16.31 27.45 9.39
N ASP A 31 15.43 28.00 8.57
CA ASP A 31 13.99 28.10 8.85
C ASP A 31 13.22 26.80 8.54
N VAL A 32 13.92 25.66 8.47
CA VAL A 32 13.31 24.35 8.23
C VAL A 32 12.57 23.91 9.48
N THR A 33 11.30 23.53 9.32
CA THR A 33 10.50 23.02 10.43
C THR A 33 10.79 21.53 10.69
N PRO A 34 10.57 21.03 11.93
CA PRO A 34 10.74 19.61 12.24
C PRO A 34 9.92 18.69 11.32
N VAL A 35 8.68 19.06 10.98
CA VAL A 35 7.83 18.26 10.09
C VAL A 35 8.32 18.27 8.65
N GLN A 36 8.89 19.39 8.18
CA GLN A 36 9.47 19.46 6.84
C GLN A 36 10.62 18.46 6.72
N LEU A 37 11.51 18.47 7.71
CA LEU A 37 12.65 17.55 7.77
C LEU A 37 12.20 16.09 7.87
N LEU A 38 11.19 15.82 8.71
CA LEU A 38 10.58 14.49 8.84
C LEU A 38 9.94 14.01 7.52
N THR A 39 9.30 14.92 6.79
CA THR A 39 8.68 14.62 5.48
C THR A 39 9.74 14.36 4.42
N GLU A 40 10.80 15.17 4.37
CA GLU A 40 11.96 14.94 3.50
C GLU A 40 12.59 13.56 3.75
N GLU A 41 12.78 13.18 5.01
CA GLU A 41 13.36 11.90 5.39
C GLU A 41 12.43 10.72 5.07
N SER A 42 11.16 10.83 5.43
CA SER A 42 10.14 9.80 5.21
C SER A 42 9.99 9.46 3.73
N THR A 43 10.15 10.45 2.85
CA THR A 43 10.01 10.30 1.40
C THR A 43 11.32 9.96 0.67
N ASN A 44 12.46 9.90 1.36
CA ASN A 44 13.78 9.75 0.73
C ASN A 44 14.12 8.33 0.25
N GLY A 45 13.17 7.38 0.23
CA GLY A 45 13.36 5.99 -0.21
C GLY A 45 14.30 5.11 0.65
N ASN A 46 15.06 5.73 1.56
CA ASN A 46 16.08 5.09 2.38
C ASN A 46 15.66 4.93 3.85
N SER A 47 14.52 5.50 4.28
CA SER A 47 14.07 5.36 5.67
C SER A 47 13.39 4.01 5.92
N SER A 48 13.58 3.49 7.13
CA SER A 48 12.85 2.32 7.63
C SER A 48 11.43 2.74 8.00
N ALA A 49 10.55 2.70 7.00
CA ALA A 49 9.14 3.11 7.07
C ALA A 49 8.92 4.62 7.37
N PRO A 50 8.10 5.32 6.57
CA PRO A 50 7.76 6.73 6.83
C PRO A 50 6.90 6.87 8.08
N ASP A 51 7.23 7.82 8.97
CA ASP A 51 6.36 8.17 10.12
C ASP A 51 5.21 9.07 9.65
N VAL A 52 4.25 8.46 8.97
CA VAL A 52 3.12 9.16 8.35
C VAL A 52 2.14 9.74 9.36
N ARG A 53 2.10 9.22 10.60
CA ARG A 53 1.13 9.61 11.62
C ARG A 53 1.44 10.99 12.18
N LEU A 54 2.72 11.26 12.48
CA LEU A 54 3.14 12.58 12.94
C LEU A 54 2.93 13.64 11.85
N ILE A 55 3.30 13.33 10.62
CA ILE A 55 3.17 14.25 9.48
C ILE A 55 1.70 14.58 9.21
N SER A 56 0.81 13.57 9.20
CA SER A 56 -0.62 13.81 8.94
C SER A 56 -1.31 14.63 10.04
N ARG A 57 -0.89 14.49 11.29
CA ARG A 57 -1.38 15.34 12.39
C ARG A 57 -0.91 16.78 12.24
N ALA A 58 0.36 16.99 11.88
CA ALA A 58 0.91 18.32 11.66
C ALA A 58 0.30 19.02 10.43
N ALA A 59 -0.11 18.26 9.40
CA ALA A 59 -0.75 18.79 8.19
C ALA A 59 -2.12 19.49 8.41
N PHE A 60 -2.65 19.51 9.64
CA PHE A 60 -3.81 20.34 10.00
C PHE A 60 -3.43 21.80 10.24
N GLU A 61 -2.18 22.08 10.58
CA GLU A 61 -1.64 23.44 10.68
C GLU A 61 -1.28 23.97 9.29
N ILE A 62 -1.65 25.23 9.02
CA ILE A 62 -1.52 25.83 7.68
C ILE A 62 -0.05 25.93 7.27
N ASP A 63 0.83 26.34 8.17
CA ASP A 63 2.26 26.49 7.89
C ASP A 63 2.91 25.15 7.55
N ASP A 64 2.64 24.13 8.36
CA ASP A 64 3.16 22.78 8.14
C ASP A 64 2.60 22.15 6.87
N TYR A 65 1.32 22.34 6.59
CA TYR A 65 0.70 21.94 5.33
C TYR A 65 1.44 22.54 4.12
N CYS A 66 1.73 23.84 4.16
CA CYS A 66 2.46 24.54 3.10
C CYS A 66 3.90 24.04 2.92
N ARG A 67 4.51 23.43 3.95
CA ARG A 67 5.83 22.80 3.87
C ARG A 67 5.75 21.36 3.34
N ILE A 68 4.73 20.59 3.71
CA ILE A 68 4.57 19.16 3.35
C ILE A 68 4.18 19.00 1.88
N VAL A 69 3.20 19.77 1.40
CA VAL A 69 2.61 19.60 0.07
C VAL A 69 3.64 19.73 -1.07
N PRO A 70 4.50 20.76 -1.10
CA PRO A 70 5.51 20.90 -2.17
C PRO A 70 6.53 19.75 -2.19
N ILE A 71 6.87 19.17 -1.04
CA ILE A 71 7.78 18.01 -0.97
C ILE A 71 7.13 16.83 -1.69
N LEU A 72 5.86 16.53 -1.36
CA LEU A 72 5.13 15.44 -1.98
C LEU A 72 4.93 15.65 -3.48
N HIS A 73 4.56 16.86 -3.92
CA HIS A 73 4.46 17.15 -5.35
C HIS A 73 5.77 16.91 -6.07
N ARG A 74 6.91 17.37 -5.53
CA ARG A 74 8.21 17.17 -6.15
C ARG A 74 8.55 15.69 -6.31
N ARG A 75 8.27 14.87 -5.29
CA ARG A 75 8.57 13.42 -5.30
C ARG A 75 7.63 12.63 -6.21
N LEU A 76 6.41 13.11 -6.42
CA LEU A 76 5.38 12.45 -7.23
C LEU A 76 5.23 13.03 -8.64
N ALA A 77 5.89 14.14 -8.95
CA ALA A 77 5.78 14.82 -10.25
C ALA A 77 6.27 13.94 -11.40
N LYS A 78 7.38 13.21 -11.20
CA LYS A 78 8.00 12.37 -12.23
C LYS A 78 8.33 11.01 -11.65
N PHE A 79 7.93 9.95 -12.34
CA PHE A 79 8.24 8.59 -11.92
C PHE A 79 9.53 8.09 -12.54
N GLU A 80 10.53 7.80 -11.69
CA GLU A 80 11.78 7.18 -12.10
C GLU A 80 11.88 5.75 -11.57
N LYS A 81 11.80 4.77 -12.48
CA LYS A 81 11.78 3.33 -12.14
C LYS A 81 12.99 2.88 -11.29
N LYS A 82 14.15 3.50 -11.50
CA LYS A 82 15.38 3.21 -10.73
C LYS A 82 15.27 3.65 -9.26
N GLN A 83 14.57 4.73 -8.99
CA GLN A 83 14.38 5.29 -7.65
C GLN A 83 12.96 5.05 -7.13
N TRP A 84 12.34 3.91 -7.46
CA TRP A 84 10.93 3.62 -7.16
C TRP A 84 10.54 3.72 -5.68
N ARG A 85 11.51 3.63 -4.75
CA ARG A 85 11.26 3.74 -3.30
C ARG A 85 10.80 5.13 -2.88
N GLU A 86 11.30 6.18 -3.52
CA GLU A 86 10.91 7.57 -3.21
C GLU A 86 9.43 7.86 -3.53
N PRO A 87 8.94 7.62 -4.76
CA PRO A 87 7.52 7.78 -5.07
C PRO A 87 6.66 6.78 -4.28
N TYR A 88 7.15 5.57 -4.01
CA TYR A 88 6.41 4.62 -3.16
C TYR A 88 6.17 5.16 -1.75
N ASN A 89 7.24 5.60 -1.05
CA ASN A 89 7.10 6.18 0.29
C ASN A 89 6.23 7.44 0.28
N SER A 90 6.31 8.23 -0.79
CA SER A 90 5.48 9.42 -0.99
C SER A 90 4.00 9.06 -1.20
N LEU A 91 3.70 7.98 -1.93
CA LEU A 91 2.32 7.46 -2.05
C LEU A 91 1.80 6.92 -0.73
N VAL A 92 2.65 6.28 0.09
CA VAL A 92 2.27 5.81 1.43
C VAL A 92 1.87 7.00 2.32
N LEU A 93 2.65 8.08 2.28
CA LEU A 93 2.32 9.31 3.01
C LEU A 93 1.05 9.97 2.45
N LEU A 94 0.91 10.07 1.12
CA LEU A 94 -0.27 10.65 0.48
C LEU A 94 -1.56 9.88 0.80
N GLU A 95 -1.53 8.54 0.77
CA GLU A 95 -2.68 7.72 1.17
C GLU A 95 -3.10 8.02 2.62
N HIS A 96 -2.13 8.14 3.52
CA HIS A 96 -2.41 8.43 4.92
C HIS A 96 -2.99 9.83 5.09
N LEU A 97 -2.47 10.81 4.37
CA LEU A 97 -3.01 12.18 4.33
C LEU A 97 -4.44 12.24 3.76
N LEU A 98 -4.73 11.49 2.70
CA LEU A 98 -6.09 11.42 2.11
C LEU A 98 -7.11 10.80 3.08
N THR A 99 -6.68 9.86 3.92
CA THR A 99 -7.57 9.15 4.86
C THR A 99 -7.69 9.83 6.23
N HIS A 100 -6.63 10.46 6.72
CA HIS A 100 -6.57 11.03 8.09
C HIS A 100 -6.44 12.56 8.12
N GLY A 101 -5.96 13.19 7.05
CA GLY A 101 -5.73 14.64 6.95
C GLY A 101 -6.93 15.43 6.41
N HIS A 102 -6.68 16.64 5.93
CA HIS A 102 -7.71 17.55 5.42
C HIS A 102 -8.29 17.08 4.06
N GLU A 103 -9.59 17.28 3.82
CA GLU A 103 -10.26 16.83 2.59
C GLU A 103 -9.75 17.51 1.32
N ARG A 104 -9.30 18.77 1.45
CA ARG A 104 -8.67 19.55 0.36
C ARG A 104 -7.43 18.88 -0.24
N ILE A 105 -6.77 17.95 0.49
CA ILE A 105 -5.63 17.20 -0.06
C ILE A 105 -6.02 16.43 -1.32
N ALA A 106 -7.26 15.94 -1.40
CA ALA A 106 -7.71 15.26 -2.60
C ALA A 106 -7.84 16.21 -3.82
N ASP A 107 -8.13 17.50 -3.62
CA ASP A 107 -8.14 18.50 -4.71
C ASP A 107 -6.72 18.88 -5.12
N GLU A 108 -5.84 19.10 -4.13
CA GLU A 108 -4.46 19.54 -4.35
C GLU A 108 -3.67 18.54 -5.22
N PHE A 109 -3.89 17.23 -5.01
CA PHE A 109 -3.13 16.17 -5.68
C PHE A 109 -3.77 15.63 -6.96
N GLN A 110 -4.74 16.33 -7.57
CA GLN A 110 -5.36 15.89 -8.83
C GLN A 110 -4.35 15.75 -9.98
N ASN A 111 -3.34 16.62 -10.03
CA ASN A 111 -2.27 16.60 -11.05
C ASN A 111 -1.39 15.33 -10.99
N ILE A 112 -1.37 14.61 -9.86
CA ILE A 112 -0.56 13.39 -9.68
C ILE A 112 -1.22 12.15 -10.32
N LYS A 113 -2.52 12.20 -10.69
CA LYS A 113 -3.24 11.04 -11.26
C LYS A 113 -2.51 10.41 -12.45
N GLY A 114 -1.96 11.20 -13.36
CA GLY A 114 -1.22 10.69 -14.53
C GLY A 114 0.02 9.89 -14.13
N THR A 115 0.85 10.43 -13.24
CA THR A 115 2.05 9.74 -12.75
C THR A 115 1.68 8.49 -11.94
N ALA A 116 0.62 8.54 -11.13
CA ALA A 116 0.13 7.37 -10.39
C ALA A 116 -0.36 6.24 -11.32
N GLN A 117 -0.98 6.56 -12.46
CA GLN A 117 -1.33 5.58 -13.48
C GLN A 117 -0.09 4.91 -14.11
N GLU A 118 1.00 5.65 -14.29
CA GLU A 118 2.28 5.08 -14.74
C GLU A 118 2.83 4.10 -13.69
N MET A 119 2.79 4.46 -12.41
CA MET A 119 3.21 3.61 -11.31
C MET A 119 2.38 2.31 -11.20
N CYS A 120 1.12 2.31 -11.63
CA CYS A 120 0.30 1.08 -11.69
C CYS A 120 0.84 0.05 -12.69
N LYS A 121 1.57 0.49 -13.73
CA LYS A 121 2.18 -0.37 -14.75
C LYS A 121 3.61 -0.78 -14.38
N PHE A 122 4.11 -0.37 -13.21
CA PHE A 122 5.46 -0.65 -12.75
C PHE A 122 5.63 -2.13 -12.39
N GLN A 123 6.69 -2.73 -12.92
CA GLN A 123 7.09 -4.09 -12.61
C GLN A 123 8.56 -4.08 -12.20
N PHE A 124 8.83 -4.63 -11.01
CA PHE A 124 10.17 -4.77 -10.47
C PHE A 124 10.20 -5.96 -9.52
N ILE A 125 11.25 -6.77 -9.67
CA ILE A 125 11.57 -7.89 -8.80
C ILE A 125 12.95 -7.57 -8.21
N ASP A 126 13.01 -7.51 -6.89
CA ASP A 126 14.24 -7.24 -6.15
C ASP A 126 15.22 -8.42 -6.24
N GLU A 127 16.49 -8.21 -5.92
CA GLU A 127 17.56 -9.24 -5.91
C GLU A 127 17.20 -10.43 -4.98
N LYS A 128 16.35 -10.16 -3.98
CA LYS A 128 15.82 -11.15 -3.03
C LYS A 128 14.56 -11.87 -3.54
N GLY A 129 14.15 -11.66 -4.79
CA GLY A 129 12.94 -12.23 -5.39
C GLY A 129 11.64 -11.52 -4.99
N PHE A 130 11.70 -10.41 -4.27
CA PHE A 130 10.50 -9.69 -3.83
C PHE A 130 9.86 -8.90 -4.98
N LYS A 131 8.57 -9.12 -5.23
CA LYS A 131 7.81 -8.47 -6.31
C LYS A 131 7.35 -7.07 -5.90
N SER A 132 8.26 -6.11 -5.75
CA SER A 132 7.95 -4.73 -5.35
C SER A 132 6.97 -4.04 -6.29
N GLY A 133 6.95 -4.40 -7.58
CA GLY A 133 6.00 -3.85 -8.55
C GLY A 133 4.54 -4.06 -8.14
N ILE A 134 4.20 -5.22 -7.55
CA ILE A 134 2.82 -5.51 -7.10
C ILE A 134 2.43 -4.59 -5.94
N VAL A 135 3.35 -4.35 -5.00
CA VAL A 135 3.11 -3.48 -3.84
C VAL A 135 2.88 -2.04 -4.32
N MET A 136 3.72 -1.57 -5.24
CA MET A 136 3.58 -0.25 -5.86
C MET A 136 2.25 -0.11 -6.61
N LYS A 137 1.87 -1.12 -7.40
CA LYS A 137 0.61 -1.14 -8.14
C LYS A 137 -0.59 -1.02 -7.22
N LYS A 138 -0.69 -1.90 -6.21
CA LYS A 138 -1.79 -1.86 -5.22
C LYS A 138 -1.88 -0.51 -4.52
N LYS A 139 -0.73 0.07 -4.18
CA LYS A 139 -0.66 1.39 -3.52
C LYS A 139 -1.15 2.51 -4.42
N SER A 140 -0.69 2.52 -5.68
CA SER A 140 -1.06 3.53 -6.67
C SER A 140 -2.55 3.45 -7.03
N GLU A 141 -3.09 2.26 -7.23
CA GLU A 141 -4.53 2.03 -7.47
C GLU A 141 -5.38 2.55 -6.31
N LYS A 142 -4.96 2.29 -5.07
CA LYS A 142 -5.68 2.81 -3.89
C LYS A 142 -5.67 4.34 -3.84
N VAL A 143 -4.52 4.97 -4.09
CA VAL A 143 -4.43 6.44 -4.14
C VAL A 143 -5.31 7.02 -5.25
N LEU A 144 -5.33 6.42 -6.45
CA LEU A 144 -6.20 6.85 -7.54
C LEU A 144 -7.68 6.84 -7.15
N LYS A 145 -8.16 5.75 -6.54
CA LYS A 145 -9.54 5.64 -6.04
C LYS A 145 -9.86 6.68 -4.97
N LEU A 146 -8.92 7.00 -4.09
CA LEU A 146 -9.10 8.04 -3.07
C LEU A 146 -9.18 9.44 -3.71
N LEU A 147 -8.39 9.71 -4.75
CA LEU A 147 -8.41 10.99 -5.48
C LEU A 147 -9.65 11.20 -6.35
N GLU A 148 -10.46 10.17 -6.60
CA GLU A 148 -11.77 10.30 -7.26
C GLU A 148 -12.83 10.90 -6.35
N LYS A 149 -12.60 10.95 -5.02
CA LYS A 149 -13.57 11.44 -4.02
C LYS A 149 -14.93 10.73 -4.05
N GLY A 150 -14.94 9.46 -4.46
CA GLY A 150 -16.14 8.62 -4.51
C GLY A 150 -16.65 8.16 -3.13
N PRO A 151 -17.63 7.22 -3.09
CA PRO A 151 -18.13 6.64 -1.84
C PRO A 151 -17.01 5.99 -1.01
N LEU A 152 -16.06 5.31 -1.67
CA LEU A 152 -14.89 4.70 -1.01
C LEU A 152 -14.06 5.72 -0.21
N PHE A 153 -13.87 6.93 -0.73
CA PHE A 153 -13.11 7.98 -0.03
C PHE A 153 -13.79 8.37 1.29
N ARG A 154 -15.12 8.53 1.27
CA ARG A 154 -15.90 8.88 2.47
C ARG A 154 -15.87 7.76 3.50
N GLU A 155 -16.05 6.52 3.05
CA GLU A 155 -16.02 5.33 3.90
C GLU A 155 -14.65 5.13 4.57
N GLU A 156 -13.56 5.24 3.81
CA GLU A 156 -12.19 5.12 4.34
C GLU A 156 -11.91 6.15 5.44
N ARG A 157 -12.33 7.40 5.23
CA ARG A 157 -12.18 8.47 6.22
C ARG A 157 -13.08 8.26 7.44
N GLU A 158 -14.31 7.77 7.25
CA GLU A 158 -15.21 7.48 8.36
C GLU A 158 -14.67 6.35 9.23
N ARG A 159 -14.16 5.28 8.62
CA ARG A 159 -13.52 4.18 9.32
C ARG A 159 -12.27 4.65 10.07
N ALA A 160 -11.41 5.45 9.45
CA ALA A 160 -10.23 6.01 10.10
C ALA A 160 -10.61 6.83 11.34
N ARG A 161 -11.67 7.65 11.26
CA ARG A 161 -12.23 8.38 12.40
C ARG A 161 -12.79 7.45 13.48
N LYS A 162 -13.50 6.39 13.12
CA LYS A 162 -14.04 5.39 14.07
C LYS A 162 -12.92 4.69 14.84
N ILE A 163 -11.87 4.24 14.15
CA ILE A 163 -10.72 3.59 14.78
C ILE A 163 -9.99 4.56 15.71
N SER A 164 -9.74 5.79 15.26
CA SER A 164 -9.06 6.80 16.09
C SER A 164 -9.85 7.16 17.35
N ARG A 165 -11.18 7.14 17.31
CA ARG A 165 -12.05 7.41 18.47
C ARG A 165 -12.27 6.17 19.35
N GLY A 166 -12.38 4.99 18.74
CA GLY A 166 -12.60 3.72 19.45
C GLY A 166 -11.43 3.30 20.33
N ILE A 167 -10.20 3.58 19.90
CA ILE A 167 -8.99 3.33 20.71
C ILE A 167 -8.95 4.25 21.95
N GLN A 168 -9.60 5.42 21.91
CA GLN A 168 -9.69 6.34 23.06
C GLN A 168 -10.69 5.87 24.13
N GLY A 169 -11.59 4.94 23.82
CA GLY A 169 -12.71 4.53 24.70
C GLY A 169 -12.69 3.09 25.21
N PHE A 170 -11.77 2.23 24.76
CA PHE A 170 -11.81 0.79 25.08
C PHE A 170 -11.22 0.42 26.47
N GLY A 171 -10.95 1.41 27.33
CA GLY A 171 -10.37 1.22 28.67
C GLY A 171 -11.36 1.20 29.84
N SER A 172 -12.67 1.32 29.62
CA SER A 172 -13.66 1.41 30.70
C SER A 172 -14.83 0.44 30.51
N PHE A 173 -14.58 -0.86 30.67
CA PHE A 173 -15.62 -1.85 30.91
C PHE A 173 -15.27 -2.70 32.13
N SER A 174 -15.47 -2.11 33.31
CA SER A 174 -15.69 -2.82 34.59
C SER A 174 -16.56 -1.97 35.52
N GLN A 175 -17.72 -1.51 35.04
CA GLN A 175 -18.83 -1.10 35.90
C GLN A 175 -19.99 -2.05 35.65
N ASN A 176 -19.88 -3.26 36.19
CA ASN A 176 -21.04 -4.08 36.46
C ASN A 176 -21.72 -3.51 37.71
N SER A 177 -22.58 -2.50 37.53
CA SER A 177 -23.70 -2.30 38.46
C SER A 177 -24.75 -3.36 38.13
N ILE A 178 -24.55 -4.58 38.63
CA ILE A 178 -25.60 -5.60 38.65
C ILE A 178 -26.56 -5.18 39.76
N SER A 179 -27.72 -4.66 39.34
CA SER A 179 -28.93 -4.64 40.15
C SER A 179 -29.32 -6.09 40.45
N ASN A 180 -29.10 -6.53 41.69
CA ASN A 180 -29.53 -7.85 42.16
C ASN A 180 -31.05 -7.85 42.37
N ASN A 181 -31.76 -8.57 41.51
CA ASN A 181 -33.01 -9.23 41.87
C ASN A 181 -32.90 -10.72 41.48
N ALA A 182 -32.62 -11.52 42.50
CA ALA A 182 -33.10 -12.88 42.78
C ALA A 182 -33.19 -13.91 41.63
N ILE A 183 -32.41 -14.99 41.74
CA ILE A 183 -32.86 -16.37 42.11
C ILE A 183 -31.79 -17.39 41.67
N ALA A 184 -31.53 -18.33 42.57
CA ALA A 184 -30.52 -19.37 42.56
C ALA A 184 -30.49 -20.26 41.30
N ASN A 185 -29.28 -20.60 40.85
CA ASN A 185 -28.92 -22.00 40.65
C ASN A 185 -27.41 -22.23 40.73
N GLU A 186 -27.05 -23.31 41.39
CA GLU A 186 -25.71 -23.73 41.77
C GLU A 186 -25.13 -24.64 40.68
N LYS A 187 -23.96 -24.28 40.13
CA LYS A 187 -22.83 -25.20 39.86
C LYS A 187 -21.67 -24.46 39.22
N ALA A 188 -20.54 -24.54 39.92
CA ALA A 188 -19.29 -23.88 39.60
C ALA A 188 -18.50 -24.59 38.49
N SER A 189 -17.51 -23.84 38.00
CA SER A 189 -16.31 -24.26 37.25
C SER A 189 -16.49 -24.51 35.75
N ASN A 190 -16.10 -23.52 34.94
CA ASN A 190 -14.88 -23.65 34.14
C ASN A 190 -14.38 -22.26 33.69
N PHE A 191 -13.26 -21.88 34.29
CA PHE A 191 -12.49 -20.67 34.07
C PHE A 191 -11.51 -20.90 32.89
N ILE A 192 -11.36 -19.87 32.05
CA ILE A 192 -10.36 -19.69 30.97
C ILE A 192 -10.73 -20.33 29.61
N GLY A 193 -11.60 -19.63 28.88
CA GLY A 193 -11.69 -19.69 27.42
C GLY A 193 -10.84 -18.58 26.81
N ARG A 194 -9.68 -18.94 26.28
CA ARG A 194 -8.69 -18.10 25.60
C ARG A 194 -9.24 -17.69 24.23
N SER A 195 -9.76 -16.47 24.07
CA SER A 195 -10.25 -15.98 22.77
C SER A 195 -9.13 -15.40 21.91
N ILE A 196 -8.63 -16.23 20.99
CA ILE A 196 -7.95 -15.81 19.76
C ILE A 196 -9.06 -15.31 18.81
N SER A 197 -9.09 -14.03 18.45
CA SER A 197 -9.94 -13.57 17.35
C SER A 197 -9.19 -13.75 16.03
N LEU A 198 -9.59 -14.76 15.27
CA LEU A 198 -9.24 -14.93 13.87
C LEU A 198 -9.95 -13.85 13.04
N TYR A 199 -9.26 -13.30 12.04
CA TYR A 199 -9.85 -12.46 11.00
C TYR A 199 -10.90 -13.25 10.22
N GLU A 200 -12.13 -12.76 10.15
CA GLU A 200 -13.09 -13.18 9.13
C GLU A 200 -13.26 -12.06 8.09
N ASP A 201 -12.85 -12.43 6.88
CA ASP A 201 -13.01 -11.73 5.61
C ASP A 201 -14.48 -11.85 5.18
N HIS A 202 -15.24 -10.75 5.26
CA HIS A 202 -16.61 -10.73 4.77
C HIS A 202 -16.64 -10.24 3.32
N GLY A 203 -16.75 -11.22 2.43
CA GLY A 203 -17.13 -11.06 1.04
C GLY A 203 -18.55 -10.49 0.90
N TYR A 204 -18.69 -9.64 -0.11
CA TYR A 204 -19.92 -9.07 -0.62
C TYR A 204 -20.98 -10.15 -0.88
N ASN A 205 -22.22 -9.88 -0.48
CA ASN A 205 -23.37 -10.55 -1.09
C ASN A 205 -24.48 -9.53 -1.36
N GLU A 206 -24.73 -9.33 -2.65
CA GLU A 206 -25.98 -8.80 -3.19
C GLU A 206 -27.15 -9.65 -2.69
N LYS A 207 -28.27 -8.99 -2.37
CA LYS A 207 -29.55 -9.64 -2.14
C LYS A 207 -30.40 -9.36 -3.37
N ASP A 208 -30.61 -10.39 -4.18
CA ASP A 208 -31.79 -10.49 -5.02
C ASP A 208 -32.63 -11.66 -4.49
N ASP A 209 -33.89 -11.35 -4.22
CA ASP A 209 -34.95 -12.28 -3.87
C ASP A 209 -35.32 -13.13 -5.09
N GLU A 210 -35.44 -14.45 -4.93
CA GLU A 210 -36.58 -15.23 -5.46
C GLU A 210 -36.61 -16.67 -4.92
N LYS A 211 -37.81 -17.10 -4.53
CA LYS A 211 -38.24 -18.48 -4.23
C LYS A 211 -38.08 -19.33 -5.51
N GLU A 212 -37.87 -20.64 -5.51
CA GLU A 212 -38.71 -21.68 -4.92
C GLU A 212 -38.05 -23.07 -5.10
N ASN A 213 -38.46 -24.01 -4.24
CA ASN A 213 -38.10 -25.44 -4.18
C ASN A 213 -38.05 -26.21 -5.52
N SER A 214 -37.03 -27.08 -5.67
CA SER A 214 -37.28 -28.49 -5.98
C SER A 214 -36.12 -29.39 -5.54
N LYS A 215 -36.50 -30.60 -5.16
CA LYS A 215 -35.80 -31.60 -4.36
C LYS A 215 -35.35 -32.72 -5.28
N LEU A 216 -34.08 -33.08 -5.36
CA LEU A 216 -33.66 -34.37 -5.96
C LEU A 216 -32.28 -34.85 -5.50
N SER A 217 -32.20 -36.19 -5.45
CA SER A 217 -31.34 -37.07 -4.64
C SER A 217 -29.88 -37.16 -5.08
N LEU A 218 -29.07 -37.77 -4.20
CA LEU A 218 -27.60 -37.80 -4.15
C LEU A 218 -26.97 -38.97 -4.93
N ASP A 219 -27.61 -39.46 -6.00
CA ASP A 219 -27.30 -40.79 -6.55
C ASP A 219 -26.63 -40.79 -7.94
N ASP A 220 -26.42 -39.64 -8.59
CA ASP A 220 -25.94 -39.59 -9.99
C ASP A 220 -24.45 -39.21 -10.18
N LYS A 221 -23.64 -39.14 -9.10
CA LYS A 221 -22.22 -38.73 -9.20
C LYS A 221 -21.19 -39.86 -9.31
N LEU A 222 -21.58 -41.02 -9.83
CA LEU A 222 -20.64 -42.09 -10.15
C LEU A 222 -21.04 -42.80 -11.44
N ASN A 223 -20.89 -42.11 -12.58
CA ASN A 223 -20.71 -42.79 -13.86
C ASN A 223 -19.93 -41.90 -14.83
N LEU A 224 -18.90 -42.50 -15.43
CA LEU A 224 -18.03 -42.01 -16.51
C LEU A 224 -16.80 -41.19 -16.10
N THR A 225 -15.89 -41.86 -15.38
CA THR A 225 -14.49 -41.88 -15.82
C THR A 225 -14.36 -42.69 -17.12
N SER A 226 -13.53 -42.18 -18.03
CA SER A 226 -12.81 -42.91 -19.09
C SER A 226 -13.52 -43.18 -20.42
N GLU A 227 -13.09 -42.46 -21.46
CA GLU A 227 -12.53 -42.95 -22.75
C GLU A 227 -12.22 -41.70 -23.63
N ASN A 228 -10.95 -41.37 -23.94
CA ASN A 228 -10.16 -41.83 -25.10
C ASN A 228 -10.80 -41.38 -26.45
N ILE A 229 -10.16 -40.72 -27.44
CA ILE A 229 -8.83 -40.88 -28.07
C ILE A 229 -8.66 -39.82 -29.21
N GLU A 230 -7.42 -39.34 -29.45
CA GLU A 230 -6.77 -38.86 -30.72
C GLU A 230 -7.38 -37.68 -31.55
N SER A 231 -6.65 -36.86 -32.33
CA SER A 231 -5.22 -36.64 -32.64
C SER A 231 -5.04 -35.37 -33.53
N GLU A 232 -3.87 -34.73 -33.42
CA GLU A 232 -3.11 -33.99 -34.47
C GLU A 232 -3.53 -32.53 -34.91
N PRO A 233 -2.59 -31.69 -35.43
CA PRO A 233 -2.18 -30.43 -34.80
C PRO A 233 -2.25 -29.20 -35.74
N PHE A 234 -2.07 -27.97 -35.22
CA PHE A 234 -1.98 -26.77 -36.06
C PHE A 234 -0.70 -25.93 -35.84
N ILE A 235 0.24 -26.20 -36.74
CA ILE A 235 1.30 -25.43 -37.40
C ILE A 235 1.61 -23.98 -36.92
N VAL A 236 2.92 -23.77 -36.69
CA VAL A 236 3.63 -22.48 -36.58
C VAL A 236 4.27 -22.13 -37.94
N PRO A 237 4.22 -20.90 -38.45
CA PRO A 237 5.06 -20.49 -39.58
C PRO A 237 6.41 -19.92 -39.08
N GLY A 238 7.49 -20.62 -39.44
CA GLY A 238 8.88 -20.25 -39.21
C GLY A 238 9.49 -19.35 -40.30
N ALA A 239 10.72 -18.94 -40.02
CA ALA A 239 11.56 -17.99 -40.76
C ALA A 239 12.42 -18.62 -41.87
N GLY A 240 13.05 -17.75 -42.68
CA GLY A 240 14.15 -18.03 -43.63
C GLY A 240 13.68 -18.03 -45.09
N GLU A 241 14.36 -17.50 -46.11
CA GLU A 241 15.72 -16.98 -46.37
C GLU A 241 15.54 -15.92 -47.52
N GLU A 242 16.48 -15.14 -48.06
CA GLU A 242 17.87 -15.40 -48.41
C GLU A 242 18.54 -14.06 -48.85
N LEU A 243 19.88 -14.10 -48.89
CA LEU A 243 20.79 -13.01 -49.18
C LEU A 243 21.02 -12.78 -50.69
N LYS A 244 21.50 -11.56 -50.99
CA LYS A 244 22.61 -11.18 -51.91
C LYS A 244 22.26 -10.30 -53.12
N LYS A 245 23.13 -9.27 -53.24
CA LYS A 245 23.70 -8.57 -54.44
C LYS A 245 23.29 -7.11 -54.58
N GLY A 246 24.30 -6.23 -54.59
CA GLY A 246 24.10 -4.83 -55.02
C GLY A 246 25.20 -3.82 -54.66
N LEU A 247 26.49 -4.17 -54.79
CA LEU A 247 27.58 -3.20 -54.79
C LEU A 247 27.66 -2.52 -56.17
N VAL A 248 27.33 -1.22 -56.30
CA VAL A 248 27.58 -0.42 -57.51
C VAL A 248 28.18 0.95 -57.15
N LYS A 249 29.04 1.41 -58.06
CA LYS A 249 30.12 2.39 -58.01
C LYS A 249 29.68 3.88 -57.92
N LYS A 250 30.51 4.64 -57.21
CA LYS A 250 31.26 5.85 -57.62
C LYS A 250 30.88 6.54 -58.97
N GLY A 251 30.49 7.82 -58.88
CA GLY A 251 30.52 8.88 -59.92
C GLY A 251 29.95 10.17 -59.29
N ARG A 252 30.68 11.28 -59.04
CA ARG A 252 31.38 12.26 -59.89
C ARG A 252 30.43 13.12 -60.75
N GLY A 253 30.35 14.42 -60.43
CA GLY A 253 29.69 15.50 -61.19
C GLY A 253 28.67 16.26 -60.33
N GLY A 254 28.77 17.56 -60.06
CA GLY A 254 29.72 18.59 -60.49
C GLY A 254 29.65 19.79 -59.53
#